data_AF-A0A918PPG3-F1
#
_entry.id   AF-A0A918PPG3-F1
#
_cell.length_a   1.000
_cell.length_b   1.000
_cell.length_c   1.000
_cell.angle_alpha   90.00
_cell.angle_beta   90.00
_cell.angle_gamma   90.00
#
_symmetry.space_group_name_H-M   'P 1'
#
loop_
_entity.id
_entity.type
_entity.pdbx_description
1 polymer ?
#
loop_
_entity_poly.entity_id
_entity_poly.type
_entity_poly.pdbx_seq_one_letter_code
_entity_poly.pdbx_strand_id
1 'polypeptide(L)'
;MKRTAVAVSAVALLLPLAGCGGSAEAGDGSTVTVTVGYQSKTINTVTAGTLLRSLGSFEKQLNALDDGITYKVNWQDYATGAPITAQMTAGKIDIGSMGDFPLLLNAARGKQLNQPTRLVSVTGYNLRGGLNTIVTAPDSALADLEDLRGKKVSTSVGSAADGTLVRALQRAGLDPEKDIEKLNQQPAVGASALSAGSADALSQFVAWPGLLAYQGKAKALYDGAELDLPTFHGVTVREDFAKRRPAVLDAFLKAQAEATDYLGEHPVAAAERVADATGLPSEVVYLYNGAHGIATFDPAVKPQLVAALKEDVPILKAAKLTGDVDVDAFVDDQYVKKALGAEYAERLSSAPPTAASEVWPKGADETRTFKTPAELLTYVARHKDGVRAAYVPDATTGTLWFADKAVWVADGEQLLPFLTTATAEAYVAGHGGARVITYDEALERAS
;
A
#
# COMPACT_ATOMS: atom_id res chain seq x y z
N MET A 1 -35.67 47.38 73.92
CA MET A 1 -35.59 46.09 74.64
C MET A 1 -35.25 45.01 73.62
N LYS A 2 -34.00 44.53 73.64
CA LYS A 2 -33.60 43.15 73.94
C LYS A 2 -33.99 42.15 72.82
N ARG A 3 -33.00 41.71 72.02
CA ARG A 3 -32.33 40.38 72.06
C ARG A 3 -33.26 39.30 71.46
N THR A 4 -32.89 38.48 70.48
CA THR A 4 -31.61 37.81 70.21
C THR A 4 -31.71 37.12 68.85
N ALA A 5 -30.66 37.20 68.03
CA ALA A 5 -30.50 36.36 66.84
C ALA A 5 -30.07 34.94 67.28
N VAL A 6 -30.72 33.92 66.75
CA VAL A 6 -30.32 32.52 66.93
C VAL A 6 -29.49 32.11 65.72
N ALA A 7 -28.19 31.91 65.95
CA ALA A 7 -27.27 31.33 64.99
C ALA A 7 -27.46 29.80 64.98
N VAL A 8 -27.76 29.24 63.81
CA VAL A 8 -27.75 27.79 63.59
C VAL A 8 -26.35 27.39 63.13
N SER A 9 -25.61 26.72 64.01
CA SER A 9 -24.34 26.05 63.69
C SER A 9 -24.63 24.78 62.89
N ALA A 10 -24.31 24.78 61.60
CA ALA A 10 -24.21 23.56 60.80
C ALA A 10 -22.77 23.02 60.90
N VAL A 11 -22.61 21.90 61.60
CA VAL A 11 -21.36 21.15 61.71
C VAL A 11 -21.10 20.44 60.38
N ALA A 12 -19.98 20.79 59.73
CA ALA A 12 -19.49 20.10 58.55
C ALA A 12 -18.89 18.73 58.95
N LEU A 13 -19.54 17.65 58.54
CA LEU A 13 -18.95 16.30 58.55
C LEU A 13 -18.04 16.14 57.32
N LEU A 14 -16.74 16.09 57.56
CA LEU A 14 -15.73 15.64 56.59
C LEU A 14 -15.78 14.11 56.49
N LEU A 15 -16.33 13.59 55.39
CA LEU A 15 -16.20 12.19 54.98
C LEU A 15 -14.99 12.07 54.02
N PRO A 16 -14.03 11.16 54.26
CA PRO A 16 -12.96 10.91 53.30
C PRO A 16 -13.53 10.15 52.09
N LEU A 17 -13.38 10.74 50.91
CA LEU A 17 -13.56 10.09 49.61
C LEU A 17 -12.54 8.97 49.46
N ALA A 18 -12.93 7.73 49.78
CA ALA A 18 -12.23 6.55 49.31
C ALA A 18 -12.53 6.38 47.81
N GLY A 19 -11.62 6.89 46.98
CA GLY A 19 -11.60 6.60 45.56
C GLY A 19 -11.33 5.12 45.34
N CYS A 20 -12.29 4.41 44.74
CA CYS A 20 -12.03 3.14 44.06
C CYS A 20 -11.20 3.43 42.81
N GLY A 21 -9.91 3.70 43.03
CA GLY A 21 -8.89 3.59 41.99
C GLY A 21 -8.83 2.13 41.56
N GLY A 22 -9.13 1.88 40.28
CA GLY A 22 -8.85 0.60 39.67
C GLY A 22 -7.39 0.27 39.91
N SER A 23 -7.15 -0.82 40.63
CA SER A 23 -5.84 -1.41 40.79
C SER A 23 -5.34 -1.75 39.39
N ALA A 24 -4.40 -0.96 38.89
CA ALA A 24 -3.48 -1.45 37.89
C ALA A 24 -2.84 -2.69 38.48
N GLU A 25 -3.13 -3.86 37.91
CA GLU A 25 -2.30 -5.04 38.13
C GLU A 25 -0.88 -4.62 37.77
N ALA A 26 -0.03 -4.56 38.80
CA ALA A 26 1.41 -4.46 38.62
C ALA A 26 1.82 -5.76 37.91
N GLY A 27 1.94 -5.70 36.58
CA GLY A 27 2.55 -6.76 35.81
C GLY A 27 3.95 -7.02 36.35
N ASP A 28 4.28 -8.29 36.55
CA ASP A 28 5.65 -8.72 36.75
C ASP A 28 6.51 -8.09 35.63
N GLY A 29 7.62 -7.45 36.00
CA GLY A 29 8.45 -6.61 35.12
C GLY A 29 9.12 -7.36 33.95
N SER A 30 8.72 -8.61 33.72
CA SER A 30 9.16 -9.54 32.69
C SER A 30 8.35 -9.45 31.39
N THR A 31 7.20 -8.76 31.34
CA THR A 31 6.41 -8.63 30.10
C THR A 31 6.67 -7.33 29.33
N VAL A 32 7.07 -7.44 28.06
CA VAL A 32 7.25 -6.30 27.14
C VAL A 32 6.24 -6.37 26.00
N THR A 33 5.42 -5.32 25.87
CA THR A 33 4.54 -5.15 24.71
C THR A 33 5.29 -4.43 23.60
N VAL A 34 5.32 -5.04 22.40
CA VAL A 34 5.84 -4.45 21.17
C VAL A 34 4.65 -4.07 20.30
N THR A 35 4.50 -2.78 19.97
CA THR A 35 3.37 -2.32 19.16
C THR A 35 3.77 -2.10 17.72
N VAL A 36 3.07 -2.77 16.80
CA VAL A 36 3.30 -2.69 15.35
C VAL A 36 2.09 -2.02 14.68
N GLY A 37 2.34 -0.89 14.00
CA GLY A 37 1.36 -0.20 13.17
C GLY A 37 1.45 -0.65 11.72
N TYR A 38 0.35 -1.11 11.15
CA TYR A 38 0.30 -1.58 9.75
C TYR A 38 -1.02 -1.18 9.09
N GLN A 39 -1.11 -1.41 7.77
CA GLN A 39 -2.29 -1.09 6.96
C GLN A 39 -2.84 -2.37 6.33
N SER A 40 -3.81 -3.02 6.98
CA SER A 40 -4.26 -4.38 6.62
C SER A 40 -4.72 -4.52 5.17
N LYS A 41 -5.39 -3.48 4.64
CA LYS A 41 -5.93 -3.41 3.27
C LYS A 41 -4.99 -2.75 2.25
N THR A 42 -3.79 -2.38 2.66
CA THR A 42 -2.73 -1.89 1.76
C THR A 42 -1.77 -3.04 1.48
N ILE A 43 -2.07 -3.79 0.43
CA ILE A 43 -1.54 -5.14 0.20
C ILE A 43 -0.04 -5.20 -0.10
N ASN A 44 0.61 -4.09 -0.46
CA ASN A 44 2.06 -4.01 -0.55
C ASN A 44 2.76 -3.82 0.81
N THR A 45 2.03 -3.80 1.93
CA THR A 45 2.57 -3.85 3.31
C THR A 45 2.48 -5.23 3.97
N VAL A 46 1.96 -6.25 3.27
CA VAL A 46 1.56 -7.52 3.89
C VAL A 46 2.71 -8.25 4.59
N THR A 47 3.94 -8.12 4.10
CA THR A 47 5.13 -8.77 4.66
C THR A 47 5.60 -8.14 5.98
N ALA A 48 5.11 -6.96 6.35
CA ALA A 48 5.32 -6.31 7.65
C ALA A 48 4.00 -6.12 8.43
N GLY A 49 2.95 -6.84 8.04
CA GLY A 49 1.59 -6.66 8.53
C GLY A 49 0.77 -7.93 8.39
N THR A 50 -0.24 -7.91 7.52
CA THR A 50 -1.26 -8.96 7.40
C THR A 50 -0.70 -10.37 7.24
N LEU A 51 0.22 -10.59 6.29
CA LEU A 51 0.77 -11.92 6.02
C LEU A 51 1.69 -12.36 7.17
N LEU A 52 2.62 -11.51 7.58
CA LEU A 52 3.53 -11.78 8.70
C LEU A 52 2.75 -12.16 9.98
N ARG A 53 1.69 -11.39 10.29
CA ARG A 53 0.80 -11.65 11.42
C ARG A 53 0.05 -12.98 11.26
N SER A 54 -0.46 -13.29 10.06
CA SER A 54 -1.16 -14.54 9.80
C SER A 54 -0.26 -15.78 9.93
N LEU A 55 1.04 -15.62 9.65
CA LEU A 55 2.05 -16.66 9.81
C LEU A 55 2.48 -16.84 11.28
N GLY A 56 2.28 -15.82 12.12
CA GLY A 56 2.77 -15.80 13.51
C GLY A 56 4.29 -15.76 13.61
N SER A 57 4.99 -15.41 12.51
CA SER A 57 6.46 -15.46 12.42
C SER A 57 7.12 -14.53 13.44
N PHE A 58 6.56 -13.34 13.68
CA PHE A 58 7.19 -12.40 14.61
C PHE A 58 7.08 -12.86 16.06
N GLU A 59 5.91 -13.32 16.49
CA GLU A 59 5.72 -13.92 17.81
C GLU A 59 6.63 -15.13 18.02
N LYS A 60 6.78 -15.98 16.99
CA LYS A 60 7.71 -17.13 17.02
C LYS A 60 9.16 -16.69 17.18
N GLN A 61 9.61 -15.68 16.43
CA GLN A 61 10.97 -15.14 16.52
C GLN A 61 11.24 -14.52 17.90
N LEU A 62 10.26 -13.81 18.49
CA LEU A 62 10.38 -13.23 19.83
C LEU A 62 10.48 -14.30 20.93
N ASN A 63 9.66 -15.36 20.84
CA ASN A 63 9.70 -16.46 21.80
C ASN A 63 11.03 -17.24 21.78
N ALA A 64 11.83 -17.09 20.71
CA ALA A 64 13.12 -17.74 20.57
C ALA A 64 14.30 -16.93 21.15
N LEU A 65 14.09 -15.71 21.66
CA LEU A 65 15.18 -14.82 22.12
C LEU A 65 15.86 -15.27 23.43
N ASP A 66 15.29 -16.22 24.19
CA ASP A 66 15.82 -16.81 25.43
C ASP A 66 16.51 -15.82 26.39
N ASP A 67 15.93 -14.62 26.53
CA ASP A 67 16.46 -13.51 27.34
C ASP A 67 15.69 -13.30 28.65
N GLY A 68 14.79 -14.22 28.98
CA GLY A 68 13.93 -14.17 30.17
C GLY A 68 12.80 -13.16 30.10
N ILE A 69 12.56 -12.53 28.94
CA ILE A 69 11.47 -11.57 28.71
C ILE A 69 10.30 -12.27 28.02
N THR A 70 9.09 -12.06 28.54
CA THR A 70 7.85 -12.44 27.85
C THR A 70 7.44 -11.30 26.91
N TYR A 71 7.39 -11.58 25.61
CA TYR A 71 6.94 -10.58 24.64
C TYR A 71 5.46 -10.73 24.29
N LYS A 72 4.77 -9.61 24.11
CA LYS A 72 3.43 -9.54 23.53
C LYS A 72 3.44 -8.60 22.34
N VAL A 73 2.90 -9.03 21.20
CA VAL A 73 2.78 -8.16 20.03
C VAL A 73 1.38 -7.53 20.01
N ASN A 74 1.33 -6.21 19.94
CA ASN A 74 0.10 -5.44 19.76
C ASN A 74 0.03 -4.93 18.32
N TRP A 75 -0.80 -5.58 17.51
CA TRP A 75 -1.02 -5.21 16.12
C TRP A 75 -2.09 -4.12 16.02
N GLN A 76 -1.74 -2.94 15.51
CA GLN A 76 -2.66 -1.83 15.30
C GLN A 76 -2.85 -1.55 13.81
N ASP A 77 -4.10 -1.68 13.35
CA ASP A 77 -4.48 -1.52 11.95
C ASP A 77 -4.95 -0.08 11.67
N TYR A 78 -4.52 0.45 10.52
CA TYR A 78 -4.82 1.81 10.07
C TYR A 78 -5.14 1.87 8.58
N ALA A 79 -5.96 2.85 8.20
CA ALA A 79 -6.33 3.04 6.79
C ALA A 79 -5.22 3.71 5.96
N THR A 80 -4.33 4.49 6.58
CA THR A 80 -3.26 5.26 5.90
C THR A 80 -2.04 5.39 6.81
N GLY A 81 -0.91 5.86 6.26
CA GLY A 81 0.31 6.10 7.04
C GLY A 81 0.25 7.30 7.99
N ALA A 82 -0.58 8.31 7.71
CA ALA A 82 -0.72 9.50 8.56
C ALA A 82 -1.08 9.19 10.04
N PRO A 83 -2.09 8.36 10.36
CA PRO A 83 -2.37 7.97 11.74
C PRO A 83 -1.24 7.12 12.36
N ILE A 84 -0.56 6.26 11.59
CA ILE A 84 0.61 5.51 12.10
C ILE A 84 1.69 6.51 12.55
N THR A 85 1.98 7.51 11.72
CA THR A 85 2.91 8.60 12.06
C THR A 85 2.50 9.33 13.34
N ALA A 86 1.23 9.71 13.46
CA ALA A 86 0.73 10.36 14.66
C ALA A 86 0.95 9.49 15.92
N GLN A 87 0.65 8.19 15.86
CA GLN A 87 0.82 7.29 17.00
C GLN A 87 2.28 6.98 17.32
N MET A 88 3.15 6.83 16.32
CA MET A 88 4.60 6.67 16.54
C MET A 88 5.18 7.89 17.26
N THR A 89 4.81 9.10 16.81
CA THR A 89 5.24 10.35 17.46
C THR A 89 4.62 10.59 18.83
N ALA A 90 3.59 9.82 19.19
CA ALA A 90 3.02 9.80 20.53
C ALA A 90 3.64 8.68 21.41
N GLY A 91 4.62 7.93 20.88
CA GLY A 91 5.23 6.79 21.56
C GLY A 91 4.31 5.57 21.71
N LYS A 92 3.22 5.51 20.94
CA LYS A 92 2.21 4.43 21.02
C LYS A 92 2.44 3.30 20.03
N ILE A 93 3.27 3.52 19.02
CA ILE A 93 3.71 2.51 18.04
C ILE A 93 5.23 2.49 18.05
N ASP A 94 5.83 1.30 18.08
CA ASP A 94 7.26 1.09 18.09
C ASP A 94 7.81 0.91 16.67
N ILE A 95 7.13 0.08 15.88
CA ILE A 95 7.45 -0.27 14.50
C ILE A 95 6.23 0.08 13.63
N GLY A 96 6.42 0.85 12.55
CA GLY A 96 5.36 1.23 11.63
C GLY A 96 5.67 0.83 10.19
N SER A 97 4.68 0.31 9.46
CA SER A 97 4.78 0.02 8.03
C SER A 97 3.87 0.96 7.24
N MET A 98 4.45 1.73 6.31
CA MET A 98 3.72 2.75 5.53
C MET A 98 4.43 3.11 4.22
N GLY A 99 3.76 3.89 3.36
CA GLY A 99 4.31 4.37 2.09
C GLY A 99 5.45 5.38 2.21
N ASP A 100 6.25 5.48 1.16
CA ASP A 100 7.29 6.49 0.90
C ASP A 100 6.93 7.92 1.39
N PHE A 101 5.79 8.46 0.99
CA PHE A 101 5.35 9.81 1.39
C PHE A 101 5.09 9.91 2.92
N PRO A 102 4.27 9.03 3.54
CA PRO A 102 4.14 9.00 4.99
C PRO A 102 5.45 8.73 5.76
N LEU A 103 6.39 7.95 5.20
CA LEU A 103 7.70 7.72 5.80
C LEU A 103 8.49 9.04 5.94
N LEU A 104 8.46 9.90 4.92
CA LEU A 104 9.08 11.23 4.99
C LEU A 104 8.41 12.13 6.02
N LEU A 105 7.08 12.12 6.08
CA LEU A 105 6.32 12.88 7.08
C LEU A 105 6.64 12.37 8.49
N ASN A 106 6.79 11.06 8.66
CA ASN A 106 7.21 10.42 9.90
C ASN A 106 8.59 10.88 10.35
N ALA A 107 9.57 10.83 9.44
CA ALA A 107 10.94 11.26 9.69
C ALA A 107 11.00 12.76 10.09
N ALA A 108 10.31 13.61 9.33
CA ALA A 108 10.24 15.04 9.58
C ALA A 108 9.63 15.35 10.95
N ARG A 109 8.49 14.72 11.25
CA ARG A 109 7.77 14.94 12.51
C ARG A 109 8.55 14.40 13.71
N GLY A 110 9.18 13.23 13.57
CA GLY A 110 10.06 12.66 14.59
C GLY A 110 11.23 13.58 14.91
N LYS A 111 11.91 14.12 13.88
CA LYS A 111 12.98 15.10 14.06
C LYS A 111 12.49 16.37 14.75
N GLN A 112 11.34 16.92 14.34
CA GLN A 112 10.76 18.12 14.93
C GLN A 112 10.42 17.94 16.42
N LEU A 113 10.00 16.74 16.82
CA LEU A 113 9.63 16.41 18.19
C LEU A 113 10.78 15.82 19.02
N ASN A 114 11.99 15.78 18.46
CA ASN A 114 13.16 15.17 19.09
C ASN A 114 12.93 13.69 19.46
N GLN A 115 12.15 13.00 18.63
CA GLN A 115 11.83 11.56 18.69
C GLN A 115 12.06 10.94 17.31
N PRO A 116 13.32 10.90 16.84
CA PRO A 116 13.64 10.44 15.49
C PRO A 116 13.23 8.99 15.26
N THR A 117 12.92 8.70 14.01
CA THR A 117 12.64 7.36 13.50
C THR A 117 13.64 7.02 12.39
N ARG A 118 13.74 5.73 12.03
CA ARG A 118 14.64 5.23 10.98
C ARG A 118 13.88 4.31 10.03
N LEU A 119 14.07 4.49 8.73
CA LEU A 119 13.65 3.52 7.72
C LEU A 119 14.65 2.36 7.73
N VAL A 120 14.17 1.16 8.05
CA VAL A 120 15.04 0.00 8.32
C VAL A 120 14.90 -1.13 7.33
N SER A 121 13.81 -1.18 6.56
CA SER A 121 13.59 -2.15 5.47
C SER A 121 12.51 -1.67 4.51
N VAL A 122 12.45 -2.29 3.33
CA VAL A 122 11.36 -2.13 2.36
C VAL A 122 10.33 -3.25 2.56
N THR A 123 9.08 -3.05 2.11
CA THR A 123 8.05 -4.10 2.11
C THR A 123 7.79 -4.53 0.67
N GLY A 124 6.93 -3.78 -0.02
CA GLY A 124 6.69 -3.91 -1.46
C GLY A 124 6.97 -2.62 -2.22
N TYR A 125 7.44 -2.74 -3.45
CA TYR A 125 7.73 -1.63 -4.36
C TYR A 125 7.33 -1.96 -5.81
N ASN A 126 7.25 -0.93 -6.64
CA ASN A 126 7.22 -1.07 -8.10
C ASN A 126 8.16 -0.01 -8.68
N LEU A 127 9.09 -0.41 -9.56
CA LEU A 127 10.14 0.49 -10.08
C LEU A 127 9.63 1.55 -11.05
N ARG A 128 8.44 1.38 -11.62
CA ARG A 128 7.85 2.34 -12.58
C ARG A 128 6.78 3.22 -11.94
N GLY A 129 6.16 2.78 -10.85
CA GLY A 129 5.15 3.55 -10.12
C GLY A 129 3.75 2.90 -10.02
N GLY A 130 3.56 1.68 -10.55
CA GLY A 130 2.24 1.05 -10.78
C GLY A 130 1.39 0.69 -9.55
N LEU A 131 1.79 1.06 -8.33
CA LEU A 131 1.03 0.82 -7.09
C LEU A 131 0.04 1.95 -6.75
N ASN A 132 -0.11 2.92 -7.63
CA ASN A 132 -1.06 4.01 -7.49
C ASN A 132 -1.76 4.19 -8.84
N THR A 133 -3.09 4.26 -8.83
CA THR A 133 -3.88 4.37 -10.06
C THR A 133 -4.95 5.43 -9.85
N ILE A 134 -5.19 6.23 -10.88
CA ILE A 134 -6.32 7.15 -10.92
C ILE A 134 -7.44 6.44 -11.67
N VAL A 135 -8.61 6.31 -11.04
CA VAL A 135 -9.78 5.63 -11.60
C VAL A 135 -10.99 6.56 -11.63
N THR A 136 -11.89 6.33 -12.57
CA THR A 136 -13.16 7.04 -12.72
C THR A 136 -14.32 6.06 -12.70
N ALA A 137 -15.56 6.56 -12.62
CA ALA A 137 -16.74 5.71 -12.78
C ALA A 137 -16.74 5.02 -14.16
N PRO A 138 -17.31 3.82 -14.32
CA PRO A 138 -17.22 3.04 -15.57
C PRO A 138 -17.77 3.79 -16.79
N ASP A 139 -18.86 4.53 -16.59
CA ASP A 139 -19.58 5.34 -17.58
C ASP A 139 -19.08 6.79 -17.67
N SER A 140 -18.01 7.13 -16.94
CA SER A 140 -17.40 8.46 -17.00
C SER A 140 -16.95 8.82 -18.41
N ALA A 141 -17.20 10.07 -18.81
CA ALA A 141 -16.72 10.64 -20.07
C ALA A 141 -15.26 11.12 -20.02
N LEU A 142 -14.61 11.07 -18.84
CA LEU A 142 -13.21 11.45 -18.68
C LEU A 142 -12.33 10.40 -19.36
N ALA A 143 -11.52 10.83 -20.33
CA ALA A 143 -10.66 9.97 -21.15
C ALA A 143 -9.18 10.06 -20.75
N ASP A 144 -8.74 11.24 -20.30
CA ASP A 144 -7.35 11.51 -19.94
C ASP A 144 -7.20 12.38 -18.67
N LEU A 145 -5.98 12.80 -18.35
CA LEU A 145 -5.69 13.61 -17.18
C LEU A 145 -6.18 15.06 -17.36
N GLU A 146 -6.12 15.59 -18.58
CA GLU A 146 -6.53 16.94 -18.94
C GLU A 146 -8.02 17.18 -18.65
N ASP A 147 -8.85 16.14 -18.86
CA ASP A 147 -10.27 16.12 -18.52
C ASP A 147 -10.57 16.28 -17.02
N LEU A 148 -9.58 16.10 -16.14
CA LEU A 148 -9.75 16.35 -14.70
C LEU A 148 -9.88 17.83 -14.37
N ARG A 149 -9.65 18.76 -15.32
CA ARG A 149 -9.79 20.19 -15.06
C ARG A 149 -11.20 20.55 -14.55
N GLY A 150 -11.26 21.19 -13.40
CA GLY A 150 -12.48 21.57 -12.68
C GLY A 150 -13.21 20.41 -12.00
N LYS A 151 -12.62 19.21 -11.95
CA LYS A 151 -13.23 18.02 -11.36
C LYS A 151 -12.84 17.81 -9.91
N LYS A 152 -13.67 17.04 -9.20
CA LYS A 152 -13.43 16.59 -7.83
C LYS A 152 -12.65 15.28 -7.86
N VAL A 153 -11.43 15.30 -7.32
CA VAL A 153 -10.58 14.12 -7.24
C VAL A 153 -10.38 13.72 -5.79
N SER A 154 -10.90 12.55 -5.42
CA SER A 154 -10.66 11.96 -4.11
C SER A 154 -9.24 11.40 -4.03
N THR A 155 -8.52 11.75 -2.97
CA THR A 155 -7.20 11.18 -2.66
C THR A 155 -6.91 11.27 -1.17
N SER A 156 -5.95 10.49 -0.69
CA SER A 156 -5.43 10.63 0.67
C SER A 156 -4.24 11.59 0.67
N VAL A 157 -4.46 12.84 1.08
CA VAL A 157 -3.42 13.89 1.01
C VAL A 157 -2.18 13.50 1.81
N GLY A 158 -1.00 13.70 1.22
CA GLY A 158 0.29 13.30 1.79
C GLY A 158 0.57 11.79 1.71
N SER A 159 -0.17 11.04 0.92
CA SER A 159 0.13 9.63 0.59
C SER A 159 0.83 9.50 -0.77
N ALA A 160 1.34 8.30 -1.07
CA ALA A 160 1.89 7.95 -2.38
C ALA A 160 0.90 8.23 -3.53
N ALA A 161 -0.40 8.06 -3.29
CA ALA A 161 -1.45 8.30 -4.28
C ALA A 161 -1.69 9.79 -4.55
N ASP A 162 -1.55 10.64 -3.53
CA ASP A 162 -1.58 12.10 -3.69
C ASP A 162 -0.31 12.59 -4.41
N GLY A 163 0.85 12.05 -4.06
CA GLY A 163 2.10 12.30 -4.79
C GLY A 163 2.02 11.93 -6.26
N THR A 164 1.49 10.74 -6.56
CA THR A 164 1.25 10.26 -7.93
C THR A 164 0.31 11.20 -8.67
N LEU A 165 -0.83 11.58 -8.06
CA LEU A 165 -1.79 12.52 -8.65
C LEU A 165 -1.12 13.86 -8.99
N VAL A 166 -0.39 14.44 -8.04
CA VAL A 166 0.32 15.72 -8.23
C VAL A 166 1.29 15.65 -9.40
N ARG A 167 2.13 14.61 -9.47
CA ARG A 167 3.11 14.43 -10.54
C ARG A 167 2.44 14.21 -11.90
N ALA A 168 1.39 13.38 -11.94
CA ALA A 168 0.63 13.09 -13.15
C ALA A 168 0.00 14.37 -13.72
N LEU A 169 -0.69 15.15 -12.89
CA LEU A 169 -1.29 16.43 -13.28
C LEU A 169 -0.23 17.42 -13.79
N GLN A 170 0.90 17.53 -13.10
CA GLN A 170 2.00 18.40 -13.54
C GLN A 170 2.56 18.00 -14.91
N ARG A 171 2.70 16.69 -15.19
CA ARG A 171 3.13 16.18 -16.50
C ARG A 171 2.11 16.48 -17.60
N ALA A 172 0.81 16.48 -17.27
CA ALA A 172 -0.28 16.89 -18.16
C ALA A 172 -0.45 18.43 -18.26
N GLY A 173 0.44 19.22 -17.65
CA GLY A 173 0.38 20.68 -17.70
C GLY A 173 -0.74 21.29 -16.85
N LEU A 174 -1.28 20.54 -15.88
CA LEU A 174 -2.27 20.99 -14.92
C LEU A 174 -1.63 21.46 -13.61
N ASP A 175 -2.19 22.51 -13.00
CA ASP A 175 -1.85 22.93 -11.65
C ASP A 175 -2.69 22.12 -10.64
N PRO A 176 -2.08 21.20 -9.86
CA PRO A 176 -2.81 20.31 -8.97
C PRO A 176 -3.53 21.02 -7.80
N GLU A 177 -3.22 22.30 -7.55
CA GLU A 177 -3.87 23.11 -6.50
C GLU A 177 -4.99 24.01 -7.04
N LYS A 178 -5.02 24.27 -8.35
CA LYS A 178 -5.96 25.23 -8.96
C LYS A 178 -6.88 24.60 -9.99
N ASP A 179 -6.39 23.61 -10.71
CA ASP A 179 -7.11 23.01 -11.82
C ASP A 179 -8.02 21.87 -11.39
N ILE A 180 -7.94 21.38 -10.15
CA ILE A 180 -8.84 20.36 -9.61
C ILE A 180 -9.30 20.71 -8.18
N GLU A 181 -10.40 20.12 -7.74
CA GLU A 181 -10.82 20.12 -6.34
C GLU A 181 -10.36 18.80 -5.67
N LYS A 182 -9.29 18.85 -4.87
CA LYS A 182 -8.83 17.67 -4.11
C LYS A 182 -9.71 17.41 -2.89
N LEU A 183 -10.33 16.25 -2.83
CA LEU A 183 -11.07 15.77 -1.67
C LEU A 183 -10.16 14.89 -0.81
N ASN A 184 -9.69 15.42 0.32
CA ASN A 184 -8.86 14.66 1.26
C ASN A 184 -9.69 13.59 2.00
N GLN A 185 -9.63 12.35 1.53
CA GLN A 185 -10.44 11.26 2.03
C GLN A 185 -9.61 9.99 2.25
N GLN A 186 -10.00 9.21 3.25
CA GLN A 186 -9.47 7.86 3.43
C GLN A 186 -9.93 6.96 2.28
N PRO A 187 -9.19 5.89 1.96
CA PRO A 187 -9.46 5.09 0.76
C PRO A 187 -10.89 4.57 0.63
N ALA A 188 -11.46 4.00 1.70
CA ALA A 188 -12.83 3.48 1.71
C ALA A 188 -13.89 4.57 1.48
N VAL A 189 -13.64 5.79 2.02
CA VAL A 189 -14.52 6.94 1.86
C VAL A 189 -14.45 7.44 0.42
N GLY A 190 -13.25 7.53 -0.15
CA GLY A 190 -13.05 7.91 -1.55
C GLY A 190 -13.67 6.93 -2.55
N ALA A 191 -13.52 5.62 -2.31
CA ALA A 191 -14.17 4.58 -3.10
C ALA A 191 -15.70 4.70 -3.09
N SER A 192 -16.28 5.00 -1.92
CA SER A 192 -17.71 5.26 -1.77
C SER A 192 -18.13 6.57 -2.45
N ALA A 193 -17.31 7.63 -2.36
CA ALA A 193 -17.57 8.92 -2.98
C ALA A 193 -17.59 8.83 -4.51
N LEU A 194 -16.63 8.09 -5.10
CA LEU A 194 -16.63 7.79 -6.53
C LEU A 194 -17.90 7.02 -6.95
N SER A 195 -18.22 5.95 -6.21
CA SER A 195 -19.42 5.13 -6.50
C SER A 195 -20.72 5.92 -6.38
N ALA A 196 -20.75 6.94 -5.51
CA ALA A 196 -21.91 7.81 -5.30
C ALA A 196 -21.94 9.04 -6.23
N GLY A 197 -20.91 9.24 -7.06
CA GLY A 197 -20.78 10.40 -7.95
C GLY A 197 -20.47 11.72 -7.22
N SER A 198 -20.04 11.68 -5.95
CA SER A 198 -19.62 12.89 -5.22
C SER A 198 -18.14 13.24 -5.43
N ALA A 199 -17.36 12.29 -5.98
CA ALA A 199 -16.06 12.50 -6.58
C ALA A 199 -16.11 12.03 -8.05
N ASP A 200 -15.50 12.79 -8.96
CA ASP A 200 -15.43 12.46 -10.38
C ASP A 200 -14.33 11.43 -10.68
N ALA A 201 -13.27 11.44 -9.87
CA ALA A 201 -12.16 10.50 -9.93
C ALA A 201 -11.64 10.15 -8.53
N LEU A 202 -10.95 9.02 -8.42
CA LEU A 202 -10.24 8.56 -7.24
C LEU A 202 -8.78 8.27 -7.60
N SER A 203 -7.85 9.01 -7.02
CA SER A 203 -6.43 8.62 -6.99
C SER A 203 -6.15 7.87 -5.70
N GLN A 204 -5.76 6.59 -5.80
CA GLN A 204 -5.53 5.79 -4.60
C GLN A 204 -4.46 4.70 -4.78
N PHE A 205 -3.83 4.33 -3.67
CA PHE A 205 -2.91 3.21 -3.61
C PHE A 205 -3.65 1.86 -3.58
N VAL A 206 -2.92 0.79 -3.87
CA VAL A 206 -3.41 -0.60 -3.84
C VAL A 206 -4.02 -0.98 -2.49
N ALA A 207 -5.11 -1.73 -2.40
CA ALA A 207 -5.78 -2.47 -3.48
C ALA A 207 -6.98 -1.74 -4.11
N TRP A 208 -7.25 -0.49 -3.71
CA TRP A 208 -8.57 0.14 -3.93
C TRP A 208 -8.95 0.34 -5.40
N PRO A 209 -8.07 0.84 -6.29
CA PRO A 209 -8.36 0.89 -7.72
C PRO A 209 -8.70 -0.47 -8.33
N GLY A 210 -7.88 -1.49 -8.06
CA GLY A 210 -8.08 -2.85 -8.56
C GLY A 210 -9.34 -3.50 -8.00
N LEU A 211 -9.69 -3.23 -6.73
CA LEU A 211 -10.94 -3.69 -6.12
C LEU A 211 -12.17 -3.11 -6.83
N LEU A 212 -12.16 -1.80 -7.12
CA LEU A 212 -13.27 -1.15 -7.81
C LEU A 212 -13.39 -1.63 -9.25
N ALA A 213 -12.27 -1.81 -9.95
CA ALA A 213 -12.25 -2.38 -11.30
C ALA A 213 -12.78 -3.82 -11.32
N TYR A 214 -12.33 -4.66 -10.39
CA TYR A 214 -12.81 -6.03 -10.22
C TYR A 214 -14.33 -6.09 -10.00
N GLN A 215 -14.86 -5.18 -9.19
CA GLN A 215 -16.30 -5.07 -8.93
C GLN A 215 -17.10 -4.43 -10.08
N GLY A 216 -16.45 -4.00 -11.17
CA GLY A 216 -17.10 -3.28 -12.28
C GLY A 216 -17.59 -1.89 -11.88
N LYS A 217 -17.00 -1.29 -10.83
CA LYS A 217 -17.38 0.02 -10.28
C LYS A 217 -16.43 1.15 -10.67
N ALA A 218 -15.32 0.84 -11.33
CA ALA A 218 -14.41 1.84 -11.85
C ALA A 218 -13.68 1.33 -13.09
N LYS A 219 -13.16 2.27 -13.89
CA LYS A 219 -12.16 2.03 -14.93
C LYS A 219 -10.93 2.90 -14.66
N ALA A 220 -9.77 2.48 -15.12
CA ALA A 220 -8.56 3.25 -14.95
C ALA A 220 -8.48 4.40 -15.95
N LEU A 221 -8.10 5.57 -15.44
CA LEU A 221 -7.83 6.80 -16.19
C LEU A 221 -6.32 6.98 -16.39
N TYR A 222 -5.52 6.63 -15.39
CA TYR A 222 -4.07 6.79 -15.40
C TYR A 222 -3.37 5.70 -14.59
N ASP A 223 -2.33 5.10 -15.17
CA ASP A 223 -1.43 4.17 -14.48
C ASP A 223 -0.25 4.95 -13.87
N GLY A 224 -0.02 4.82 -12.56
CA GLY A 224 1.15 5.40 -11.90
C GLY A 224 2.47 4.94 -12.51
N ALA A 225 2.51 3.78 -13.18
CA ALA A 225 3.70 3.30 -13.88
C ALA A 225 4.11 4.18 -15.09
N GLU A 226 3.22 5.02 -15.61
CA GLU A 226 3.54 6.01 -16.65
C GLU A 226 4.48 7.11 -16.14
N LEU A 227 4.64 7.26 -14.81
CA LEU A 227 5.62 8.16 -14.24
C LEU A 227 7.06 7.69 -14.46
N ASP A 228 7.28 6.39 -14.64
CA ASP A 228 8.61 5.77 -14.67
C ASP A 228 9.46 6.17 -13.45
N LEU A 229 8.80 6.23 -12.29
CA LEU A 229 9.38 6.64 -11.02
C LEU A 229 9.03 5.59 -9.95
N PRO A 230 10.02 5.03 -9.23
CA PRO A 230 9.72 4.05 -8.21
C PRO A 230 8.80 4.57 -7.12
N THR A 231 7.90 3.71 -6.64
CA THR A 231 7.11 3.93 -5.42
C THR A 231 7.24 2.70 -4.53
N PHE A 232 7.22 2.89 -3.22
CA PHE A 232 7.36 1.77 -2.29
C PHE A 232 6.70 2.02 -0.94
N HIS A 233 6.58 0.95 -0.16
CA HIS A 233 6.30 1.01 1.27
C HIS A 233 7.46 0.41 2.04
N GLY A 234 7.67 0.85 3.27
CA GLY A 234 8.77 0.40 4.09
C GLY A 234 8.43 0.39 5.57
N VAL A 235 9.37 -0.13 6.34
CA VAL A 235 9.28 -0.24 7.79
C VAL A 235 10.10 0.87 8.41
N THR A 236 9.46 1.68 9.24
CA THR A 236 10.13 2.66 10.10
C THR A 236 10.04 2.24 11.56
N VAL A 237 11.07 2.52 12.34
CA VAL A 237 11.14 2.21 13.77
C VAL A 237 11.50 3.46 14.56
N ARG A 238 10.98 3.60 15.77
CA ARG A 238 11.47 4.65 16.70
C ARG A 238 12.92 4.36 17.06
N GLU A 239 13.80 5.35 16.90
CA GLU A 239 15.25 5.16 17.07
C GLU A 239 15.61 4.72 18.51
N ASP A 240 14.93 5.27 19.51
CA ASP A 240 15.12 4.90 20.91
C ASP A 240 14.64 3.47 21.22
N PHE A 241 13.63 2.97 20.50
CA PHE A 241 13.20 1.58 20.59
C PHE A 241 14.24 0.66 19.97
N ALA A 242 14.70 0.95 18.75
CA ALA A 242 15.75 0.18 18.08
C ALA A 242 17.03 0.05 18.92
N LYS A 243 17.45 1.13 19.59
CA LYS A 243 18.61 1.11 20.51
C LYS A 243 18.38 0.31 21.79
N ARG A 244 17.19 0.40 22.37
CA ARG A 244 16.88 -0.28 23.64
C ARG A 244 16.50 -1.75 23.47
N ARG A 245 16.03 -2.14 22.28
CA ARG A 245 15.52 -3.48 21.97
C ARG A 245 16.04 -3.97 20.60
N PRO A 246 17.36 -4.00 20.37
CA PRO A 246 17.91 -4.39 19.07
C PRO A 246 17.58 -5.83 18.69
N ALA A 247 17.47 -6.74 19.67
CA ALA A 247 17.08 -8.14 19.43
C ALA A 247 15.64 -8.29 18.94
N VAL A 248 14.72 -7.45 19.45
CA VAL A 248 13.31 -7.42 19.02
C VAL A 248 13.19 -6.92 17.59
N LEU A 249 13.95 -5.88 17.22
CA LEU A 249 13.97 -5.39 15.84
C LEU A 249 14.59 -6.42 14.88
N ASP A 250 15.66 -7.09 15.29
CA ASP A 250 16.28 -8.19 14.53
C ASP A 250 15.29 -9.34 14.30
N ALA A 251 14.54 -9.74 15.34
CA ALA A 251 13.46 -10.72 15.26
C ALA A 251 12.34 -10.29 14.29
N PHE A 252 11.95 -9.00 14.31
CA PHE A 252 10.94 -8.47 13.38
C PHE A 252 11.42 -8.55 11.92
N LEU A 253 12.64 -8.12 11.64
CA LEU A 253 13.18 -8.10 10.27
C LEU A 253 13.42 -9.50 9.71
N LYS A 254 13.79 -10.48 10.57
CA LYS A 254 13.82 -11.90 10.20
C LYS A 254 12.43 -12.45 9.89
N ALA A 255 11.43 -12.14 10.72
CA ALA A 255 10.05 -12.53 10.45
C ALA A 255 9.51 -11.89 9.15
N GLN A 256 9.91 -10.65 8.86
CA GLN A 256 9.58 -10.00 7.59
C GLN A 256 10.21 -10.72 6.40
N ALA A 257 11.49 -11.10 6.50
CA ALA A 257 12.16 -11.88 5.46
C ALA A 257 11.45 -13.22 5.22
N GLU A 258 11.13 -13.97 6.28
CA GLU A 258 10.35 -15.21 6.19
C GLU A 258 8.98 -15.01 5.50
N ALA A 259 8.27 -13.92 5.82
CA ALA A 259 6.99 -13.61 5.21
C ALA A 259 7.13 -13.23 3.72
N THR A 260 8.19 -12.52 3.36
CA THR A 260 8.53 -12.21 1.95
C THR A 260 8.84 -13.49 1.18
N ASP A 261 9.62 -14.40 1.76
CA ASP A 261 10.02 -15.64 1.08
C ASP A 261 8.81 -16.57 0.90
N TYR A 262 7.99 -16.72 1.95
CA TYR A 262 6.72 -17.45 1.85
C TYR A 262 5.80 -16.89 0.76
N LEU A 263 5.73 -15.55 0.61
CA LEU A 263 4.94 -14.92 -0.45
C LEU A 263 5.45 -15.32 -1.84
N GLY A 264 6.76 -15.29 -2.05
CA GLY A 264 7.38 -15.67 -3.32
C GLY A 264 7.25 -17.16 -3.65
N GLU A 265 7.37 -18.03 -2.64
CA GLU A 265 7.29 -19.49 -2.80
C GLU A 265 5.84 -20.00 -2.92
N HIS A 266 4.88 -19.29 -2.31
CA HIS A 266 3.48 -19.71 -2.22
C HIS A 266 2.50 -18.56 -2.55
N PRO A 267 2.58 -17.95 -3.75
CA PRO A 267 1.88 -16.71 -4.07
C PRO A 267 0.34 -16.83 -3.98
N VAL A 268 -0.23 -17.94 -4.45
CA VAL A 268 -1.68 -18.20 -4.35
C VAL A 268 -2.12 -18.36 -2.89
N ALA A 269 -1.46 -19.24 -2.14
CA ALA A 269 -1.80 -19.47 -0.73
C ALA A 269 -1.57 -18.21 0.14
N ALA A 270 -0.56 -17.41 -0.17
CA ALA A 270 -0.32 -16.12 0.46
C ALA A 270 -1.44 -15.11 0.16
N ALA A 271 -1.87 -15.03 -1.11
CA ALA A 271 -2.97 -14.16 -1.51
C ALA A 271 -4.30 -14.58 -0.85
N GLU A 272 -4.57 -15.88 -0.73
CA GLU A 272 -5.76 -16.40 -0.04
C GLU A 272 -5.72 -16.11 1.47
N ARG A 273 -4.58 -16.32 2.15
CA ARG A 273 -4.42 -15.94 3.57
C ARG A 273 -4.65 -14.45 3.81
N VAL A 274 -4.10 -13.60 2.95
CA VAL A 274 -4.28 -12.15 3.05
C VAL A 274 -5.75 -11.78 2.77
N ALA A 275 -6.40 -12.43 1.80
CA ALA A 275 -7.82 -12.26 1.52
C ALA A 275 -8.69 -12.60 2.74
N ASP A 276 -8.47 -13.76 3.36
CA ASP A 276 -9.20 -14.19 4.57
C ASP A 276 -9.05 -13.19 5.72
N ALA A 277 -7.85 -12.65 5.92
CA ALA A 277 -7.57 -11.71 7.01
C ALA A 277 -8.15 -10.30 6.76
N THR A 278 -8.38 -9.91 5.50
CA THR A 278 -8.75 -8.53 5.12
C THR A 278 -10.18 -8.38 4.61
N GLY A 279 -10.79 -9.49 4.16
CA GLY A 279 -12.06 -9.52 3.44
C GLY A 279 -11.97 -8.99 2.00
N LEU A 280 -10.77 -8.80 1.45
CA LEU A 280 -10.58 -8.49 0.02
C LEU A 280 -10.74 -9.77 -0.81
N PRO A 281 -11.24 -9.69 -2.06
CA PRO A 281 -11.23 -10.84 -2.96
C PRO A 281 -9.79 -11.31 -3.22
N SER A 282 -9.55 -12.62 -3.18
CA SER A 282 -8.21 -13.18 -3.41
C SER A 282 -7.67 -12.82 -4.80
N GLU A 283 -8.55 -12.68 -5.79
CA GLU A 283 -8.20 -12.27 -7.15
C GLU A 283 -7.60 -10.86 -7.18
N VAL A 284 -8.13 -9.97 -6.34
CA VAL A 284 -7.63 -8.60 -6.16
C VAL A 284 -6.32 -8.62 -5.38
N VAL A 285 -6.18 -9.45 -4.35
CA VAL A 285 -4.90 -9.57 -3.63
C VAL A 285 -3.80 -10.13 -4.56
N TYR A 286 -4.11 -11.17 -5.32
CA TYR A 286 -3.18 -11.82 -6.24
C TYR A 286 -2.72 -10.89 -7.37
N LEU A 287 -3.59 -9.98 -7.85
CA LEU A 287 -3.21 -8.97 -8.84
C LEU A 287 -1.92 -8.22 -8.47
N TYR A 288 -1.70 -7.98 -7.17
CA TYR A 288 -0.53 -7.25 -6.70
C TYR A 288 0.52 -8.14 -6.04
N ASN A 289 0.10 -9.21 -5.35
CA ASN A 289 0.98 -10.07 -4.55
C ASN A 289 1.29 -11.43 -5.18
N GLY A 290 0.74 -11.70 -6.36
CA GLY A 290 0.99 -12.93 -7.12
C GLY A 290 2.41 -13.02 -7.65
N ALA A 291 2.74 -14.15 -8.27
CA ALA A 291 4.07 -14.43 -8.80
C ALA A 291 4.59 -13.35 -9.76
N HIS A 292 3.69 -12.80 -10.59
CA HIS A 292 3.97 -11.69 -11.50
C HIS A 292 3.15 -10.44 -11.15
N GLY A 293 2.73 -10.32 -9.88
CA GLY A 293 1.91 -9.23 -9.39
C GLY A 293 2.60 -7.87 -9.54
N ILE A 294 1.79 -6.80 -9.49
CA ILE A 294 2.28 -5.42 -9.68
C ILE A 294 3.33 -5.03 -8.62
N ALA A 295 3.25 -5.57 -7.39
CA ALA A 295 4.22 -5.30 -6.34
C ALA A 295 5.35 -6.33 -6.35
N THR A 296 6.59 -5.85 -6.27
CA THR A 296 7.75 -6.68 -5.92
C THR A 296 8.01 -6.59 -4.43
N PHE A 297 8.11 -7.73 -3.75
CA PHE A 297 8.40 -7.81 -2.32
C PHE A 297 9.86 -8.13 -2.08
N ASP A 298 10.56 -7.21 -1.42
CA ASP A 298 11.97 -7.37 -1.05
C ASP A 298 12.25 -6.48 0.16
N PRO A 299 12.76 -7.03 1.29
CA PRO A 299 13.14 -6.23 2.43
C PRO A 299 14.37 -5.33 2.22
N ALA A 300 15.17 -5.56 1.17
CA ALA A 300 16.38 -4.79 0.91
C ALA A 300 16.09 -3.32 0.56
N VAL A 301 16.88 -2.40 1.12
CA VAL A 301 16.78 -0.96 0.84
C VAL A 301 17.60 -0.64 -0.42
N LYS A 302 16.94 -0.69 -1.58
CA LYS A 302 17.60 -0.50 -2.88
C LYS A 302 17.92 0.98 -3.15
N PRO A 303 19.07 1.32 -3.78
CA PRO A 303 19.46 2.71 -4.05
C PRO A 303 18.43 3.48 -4.90
N GLN A 304 17.77 2.82 -5.85
CA GLN A 304 16.75 3.44 -6.69
C GLN A 304 15.52 3.87 -5.88
N LEU A 305 15.17 3.13 -4.82
CA LEU A 305 14.07 3.48 -3.93
C LEU A 305 14.45 4.67 -3.03
N VAL A 306 15.69 4.72 -2.55
CA VAL A 306 16.21 5.87 -1.80
C VAL A 306 16.27 7.13 -2.68
N ALA A 307 16.64 6.99 -3.95
CA ALA A 307 16.64 8.09 -4.91
C ALA A 307 15.21 8.63 -5.14
N ALA A 308 14.24 7.74 -5.37
CA ALA A 308 12.83 8.14 -5.49
C ALA A 308 12.31 8.83 -4.22
N LEU A 309 12.66 8.31 -3.03
CA LEU A 309 12.30 8.93 -1.76
C LEU A 309 12.83 10.37 -1.62
N LYS A 310 14.02 10.68 -2.19
CA LYS A 310 14.53 12.06 -2.25
C LYS A 310 13.71 12.95 -3.18
N GLU A 311 13.22 12.40 -4.28
CA GLU A 311 12.36 13.13 -5.23
C GLU A 311 10.98 13.43 -4.65
N ASP A 312 10.51 12.71 -3.64
CA ASP A 312 9.22 12.94 -2.99
C ASP A 312 9.24 14.15 -2.03
N VAL A 313 10.41 14.51 -1.51
CA VAL A 313 10.56 15.64 -0.58
C VAL A 313 10.07 16.97 -1.19
N PRO A 314 10.48 17.37 -2.41
CA PRO A 314 9.93 18.56 -3.07
C PRO A 314 8.41 18.59 -3.20
N ILE A 315 7.76 17.44 -3.46
CA ILE A 315 6.30 17.36 -3.59
C ILE A 315 5.63 17.69 -2.25
N LEU A 316 6.08 17.05 -1.16
CA LEU A 316 5.57 17.32 0.18
C LEU A 316 5.84 18.77 0.64
N LYS A 317 6.99 19.34 0.27
CA LYS A 317 7.33 20.74 0.55
C LYS A 317 6.42 21.71 -0.20
N ALA A 318 6.16 21.47 -1.49
CA ALA A 318 5.26 22.29 -2.29
C ALA A 318 3.83 22.27 -1.71
N ALA A 319 3.39 21.11 -1.21
CA ALA A 319 2.12 20.93 -0.50
C ALA A 319 2.12 21.49 0.93
N LYS A 320 3.24 22.06 1.41
CA LYS A 320 3.41 22.60 2.79
C LYS A 320 3.16 21.56 3.89
N LEU A 321 3.37 20.28 3.59
CA LEU A 321 3.20 19.18 4.54
C LEU A 321 4.47 18.93 5.37
N THR A 322 5.63 19.33 4.86
CA THR A 322 6.92 19.22 5.56
C THR A 322 7.88 20.32 5.13
N GLY A 323 8.95 20.50 5.91
CA GLY A 323 10.14 21.26 5.54
C GLY A 323 11.17 20.37 4.85
N ASP A 324 12.46 20.66 5.06
CA ASP A 324 13.52 19.78 4.57
C ASP A 324 13.56 18.45 5.35
N VAL A 325 13.72 17.35 4.61
CA VAL A 325 13.92 16.01 5.17
C VAL A 325 15.29 15.51 4.73
N ASP A 326 16.13 15.15 5.69
CA ASP A 326 17.43 14.53 5.44
C ASP A 326 17.22 13.02 5.25
N VAL A 327 17.03 12.61 4.00
CA VAL A 327 16.72 11.23 3.62
C VAL A 327 17.89 10.30 3.94
N ASP A 328 19.12 10.76 3.73
CA ASP A 328 20.32 9.95 3.98
C ASP A 328 20.50 9.69 5.48
N ALA A 329 20.19 10.67 6.33
CA ALA A 329 20.15 10.42 7.76
C ALA A 329 18.99 9.48 8.14
N PHE A 330 17.83 9.60 7.52
CA PHE A 330 16.64 8.81 7.87
C PHE A 330 16.78 7.32 7.53
N VAL A 331 17.42 6.98 6.42
CA VAL A 331 17.63 5.61 5.95
C VAL A 331 18.72 4.92 6.78
N ASP A 332 18.42 3.74 7.32
CA ASP A 332 19.37 2.94 8.08
C ASP A 332 19.24 1.45 7.75
N ASP A 333 19.89 1.04 6.66
CA ASP A 333 19.82 -0.33 6.13
C ASP A 333 20.66 -1.33 6.93
N GLN A 334 21.45 -0.88 7.92
CA GLN A 334 22.31 -1.74 8.72
C GLN A 334 21.52 -2.85 9.44
N TYR A 335 20.27 -2.54 9.84
CA TYR A 335 19.41 -3.47 10.56
C TYR A 335 18.95 -4.62 9.67
N VAL A 336 18.42 -4.32 8.48
CA VAL A 336 17.99 -5.36 7.54
C VAL A 336 19.16 -6.12 6.94
N LYS A 337 20.30 -5.44 6.71
CA LYS A 337 21.53 -6.10 6.28
C LYS A 337 22.04 -7.11 7.31
N LYS A 338 21.95 -6.79 8.59
CA LYS A 338 22.26 -7.74 9.68
C LYS A 338 21.29 -8.91 9.68
N ALA A 339 19.99 -8.64 9.56
CA ALA A 339 18.94 -9.67 9.61
C ALA A 339 19.07 -10.69 8.46
N LEU A 340 19.36 -10.20 7.25
CA LEU A 340 19.51 -11.04 6.05
C LEU A 340 20.90 -11.65 5.88
N GLY A 341 21.93 -11.08 6.51
CA GLY A 341 23.31 -11.56 6.36
C GLY A 341 23.78 -11.53 4.90
N ALA A 342 24.21 -12.68 4.39
CA ALA A 342 24.75 -12.81 3.03
C ALA A 342 23.69 -12.55 1.93
N GLU A 343 22.42 -12.89 2.20
CA GLU A 343 21.32 -12.71 1.24
C GLU A 343 21.05 -11.24 0.91
N TYR A 344 21.48 -10.30 1.76
CA TYR A 344 21.27 -8.87 1.51
C TYR A 344 21.87 -8.44 0.18
N ALA A 345 23.07 -8.92 -0.17
CA ALA A 345 23.74 -8.54 -1.41
C ALA A 345 23.01 -9.11 -2.65
N GLU A 346 22.50 -10.34 -2.54
CA GLU A 346 21.72 -10.99 -3.60
C GLU A 346 20.42 -10.24 -3.83
N ARG A 347 19.67 -9.97 -2.75
CA ARG A 347 18.42 -9.18 -2.80
C ARG A 347 18.66 -7.77 -3.31
N LEU A 348 19.73 -7.09 -2.90
CA LEU A 348 20.05 -5.75 -3.40
C LEU A 348 20.20 -5.73 -4.94
N SER A 349 20.78 -6.79 -5.51
CA SER A 349 20.99 -6.94 -6.95
C SER A 349 19.82 -7.56 -7.72
N SER A 350 18.81 -8.08 -7.03
CA SER A 350 17.67 -8.77 -7.64
C SER A 350 16.82 -7.80 -8.47
N ALA A 351 16.42 -8.27 -9.64
CA ALA A 351 15.44 -7.60 -10.48
C ALA A 351 14.02 -8.12 -10.16
N PRO A 352 12.99 -7.27 -10.27
CA PRO A 352 11.60 -7.72 -10.28
C PRO A 352 11.37 -8.86 -11.29
N PRO A 353 10.46 -9.81 -11.00
CA PRO A 353 9.98 -10.75 -11.99
C PRO A 353 9.43 -10.01 -13.22
N THR A 354 9.67 -10.55 -14.41
CA THR A 354 9.04 -10.02 -15.63
C THR A 354 7.53 -10.24 -15.54
N ALA A 355 6.75 -9.21 -15.88
CA ALA A 355 5.30 -9.34 -15.95
C ALA A 355 4.91 -10.41 -16.97
N ALA A 356 3.87 -11.19 -16.68
CA ALA A 356 3.43 -12.27 -17.53
C ALA A 356 1.90 -12.38 -17.54
N SER A 357 1.37 -12.90 -18.64
CA SER A 357 -0.05 -13.26 -18.73
C SER A 357 -0.33 -14.49 -17.88
N GLU A 358 -1.32 -14.43 -17.01
CA GLU A 358 -1.65 -15.51 -16.07
C GLU A 358 -3.14 -15.81 -16.05
N VAL A 359 -3.50 -17.09 -15.92
CA VAL A 359 -4.85 -17.52 -15.58
C VAL A 359 -4.81 -18.23 -14.24
N TRP A 360 -5.72 -17.86 -13.34
CA TRP A 360 -6.03 -18.63 -12.15
C TRP A 360 -7.24 -19.53 -12.46
N PRO A 361 -7.08 -20.85 -12.57
CA PRO A 361 -8.21 -21.77 -12.73
C PRO A 361 -9.03 -21.89 -11.43
N LYS A 362 -10.32 -22.17 -11.55
CA LYS A 362 -11.18 -22.43 -10.38
C LYS A 362 -10.69 -23.66 -9.61
N GLY A 363 -10.51 -23.51 -8.30
CA GLY A 363 -10.08 -24.59 -7.41
C GLY A 363 -8.60 -24.97 -7.53
N ALA A 364 -7.80 -24.24 -8.31
CA ALA A 364 -6.37 -24.46 -8.39
C ALA A 364 -5.61 -23.68 -7.31
N ASP A 365 -4.55 -24.30 -6.82
CA ASP A 365 -3.55 -23.77 -5.89
C ASP A 365 -2.37 -23.07 -6.59
N GLU A 366 -2.34 -23.12 -7.92
CA GLU A 366 -1.34 -22.43 -8.76
C GLU A 366 -2.00 -21.73 -9.96
N THR A 367 -1.36 -20.69 -10.45
CA THR A 367 -1.72 -20.04 -11.73
C THR A 367 -1.03 -20.74 -12.90
N ARG A 368 -1.55 -20.47 -14.11
CA ARG A 368 -0.96 -20.87 -15.37
C ARG A 368 -0.45 -19.65 -16.11
N THR A 369 0.82 -19.63 -16.44
CA THR A 369 1.46 -18.53 -17.17
C THR A 369 1.45 -18.78 -18.69
N PHE A 370 1.30 -17.72 -19.46
CA PHE A 370 1.27 -17.72 -20.93
C PHE A 370 2.31 -16.74 -21.48
N LYS A 371 2.86 -17.03 -22.66
CA LYS A 371 3.92 -16.19 -23.24
C LYS A 371 3.36 -14.89 -23.83
N THR A 372 2.12 -14.94 -24.32
CA THR A 372 1.47 -13.79 -24.94
C THR A 372 0.04 -13.63 -24.43
N PRO A 373 -0.52 -12.40 -24.47
CA PRO A 373 -1.93 -12.18 -24.17
C PRO A 373 -2.86 -12.99 -25.09
N ALA A 374 -2.50 -13.20 -26.36
CA ALA A 374 -3.28 -14.00 -27.30
C ALA A 374 -3.36 -15.48 -26.88
N GLU A 375 -2.25 -16.09 -26.46
CA GLU A 375 -2.25 -17.48 -25.94
C GLU A 375 -3.15 -17.62 -24.70
N LEU A 376 -3.13 -16.62 -23.80
CA LEU A 376 -4.02 -16.57 -22.66
C LEU A 376 -5.49 -16.49 -23.10
N LEU A 377 -5.82 -15.63 -24.07
CA LEU A 377 -7.19 -15.49 -24.57
C LEU A 377 -7.70 -16.78 -25.21
N THR A 378 -6.87 -17.50 -25.99
CA THR A 378 -7.21 -18.82 -26.53
C THR A 378 -7.53 -19.80 -25.40
N TYR A 379 -6.75 -19.79 -24.31
CA TYR A 379 -7.02 -20.64 -23.16
C TYR A 379 -8.35 -20.28 -22.49
N VAL A 380 -8.59 -18.99 -22.22
CA VAL A 380 -9.82 -18.51 -21.58
C VAL A 380 -11.04 -18.86 -22.42
N ALA A 381 -10.98 -18.64 -23.74
CA ALA A 381 -12.10 -18.95 -24.64
C ALA A 381 -12.49 -20.43 -24.64
N ARG A 382 -11.53 -21.34 -24.45
CA ARG A 382 -11.75 -22.80 -24.35
C ARG A 382 -12.21 -23.27 -22.97
N HIS A 383 -12.05 -22.46 -21.92
CA HIS A 383 -12.29 -22.85 -20.53
C HIS A 383 -13.16 -21.84 -19.77
N LYS A 384 -14.11 -21.18 -20.44
CA LYS A 384 -14.90 -20.07 -19.87
C LYS A 384 -15.44 -20.34 -18.46
N ASP A 385 -16.01 -21.52 -18.22
CA ASP A 385 -16.61 -21.89 -16.93
C ASP A 385 -15.58 -22.29 -15.85
N GLY A 386 -14.32 -22.53 -16.23
CA GLY A 386 -13.24 -22.99 -15.36
C GLY A 386 -12.23 -21.92 -14.95
N VAL A 387 -12.38 -20.68 -15.41
CA VAL A 387 -11.48 -19.56 -15.07
C VAL A 387 -12.00 -18.84 -13.81
N ARG A 388 -11.13 -18.67 -12.81
CA ARG A 388 -11.39 -17.85 -11.61
C ARG A 388 -11.06 -16.39 -11.89
N ALA A 389 -9.87 -16.14 -12.42
CA ALA A 389 -9.41 -14.83 -12.89
C ALA A 389 -8.39 -15.00 -14.02
N ALA A 390 -8.26 -13.97 -14.84
CA ALA A 390 -7.22 -13.88 -15.87
C ALA A 390 -6.57 -12.50 -15.81
N TYR A 391 -5.25 -12.47 -15.96
CA TYR A 391 -4.42 -11.31 -15.79
C TYR A 391 -3.51 -11.12 -17.00
N VAL A 392 -3.37 -9.88 -17.45
CA VAL A 392 -2.55 -9.54 -18.61
C VAL A 392 -1.70 -8.30 -18.30
N PRO A 393 -0.43 -8.26 -18.72
CA PRO A 393 0.40 -7.07 -18.57
C PRO A 393 0.01 -6.01 -19.58
N ASP A 394 -0.16 -4.77 -19.14
CA ASP A 394 -0.34 -3.60 -19.99
C ASP A 394 0.78 -3.50 -21.04
N ALA A 395 0.43 -3.23 -22.29
CA ALA A 395 1.37 -3.20 -23.41
C ALA A 395 2.39 -2.04 -23.35
N THR A 396 2.14 -1.01 -22.55
CA THR A 396 2.99 0.19 -22.41
C THR A 396 3.86 0.11 -21.15
N THR A 397 3.24 -0.13 -20.00
CA THR A 397 3.87 -0.08 -18.69
C THR A 397 4.31 -1.45 -18.19
N GLY A 398 3.67 -2.52 -18.67
CA GLY A 398 3.82 -3.88 -18.14
C GLY A 398 3.05 -4.12 -16.84
N THR A 399 2.28 -3.14 -16.35
CA THR A 399 1.45 -3.29 -15.16
C THR A 399 0.42 -4.39 -15.38
N LEU A 400 0.40 -5.39 -14.50
CA LEU A 400 -0.56 -6.48 -14.55
C LEU A 400 -1.99 -5.93 -14.33
N TRP A 401 -2.97 -6.39 -15.11
CA TRP A 401 -4.36 -5.99 -14.98
C TRP A 401 -5.32 -7.15 -15.26
N PHE A 402 -6.59 -7.03 -14.84
CA PHE A 402 -7.60 -8.03 -15.16
C PHE A 402 -7.89 -8.04 -16.67
N ALA A 403 -7.82 -9.21 -17.30
CA ALA A 403 -7.98 -9.35 -18.75
C ALA A 403 -9.34 -8.86 -19.25
N ASP A 404 -10.41 -9.08 -18.48
CA ASP A 404 -11.77 -8.65 -18.80
C ASP A 404 -12.05 -7.17 -18.44
N LYS A 405 -11.10 -6.49 -17.79
CA LYS A 405 -11.15 -5.04 -17.47
C LYS A 405 -10.15 -4.21 -18.26
N ALA A 406 -9.33 -4.84 -19.10
CA ALA A 406 -8.38 -4.16 -19.98
C ALA A 406 -9.08 -3.59 -21.22
N VAL A 407 -8.53 -2.51 -21.76
CA VAL A 407 -8.84 -2.00 -23.09
C VAL A 407 -8.04 -2.81 -24.10
N TRP A 408 -8.70 -3.48 -25.04
CA TRP A 408 -8.02 -4.32 -26.01
C TRP A 408 -7.84 -3.60 -27.34
N VAL A 409 -6.69 -3.77 -27.96
CA VAL A 409 -6.39 -3.31 -29.32
C VAL A 409 -6.02 -4.52 -30.17
N ALA A 410 -6.64 -4.62 -31.34
CA ALA A 410 -6.18 -5.51 -32.41
C ALA A 410 -5.27 -4.73 -33.36
N ASP A 411 -4.07 -5.24 -33.60
CA ASP A 411 -3.12 -4.75 -34.60
C ASP A 411 -2.64 -5.92 -35.46
N GLY A 412 -3.30 -6.11 -36.62
CA GLY A 412 -3.17 -7.33 -37.41
C GLY A 412 -3.61 -8.56 -36.61
N GLU A 413 -2.67 -9.48 -36.36
CA GLU A 413 -2.87 -10.68 -35.54
C GLU A 413 -2.54 -10.45 -34.05
N GLN A 414 -1.92 -9.32 -33.70
CA GLN A 414 -1.58 -9.02 -32.31
C GLN A 414 -2.82 -8.57 -31.54
N LEU A 415 -2.93 -9.06 -30.31
CA LEU A 415 -3.94 -8.66 -29.34
C LEU A 415 -3.22 -8.03 -28.15
N LEU A 416 -3.36 -6.72 -28.02
CA LEU A 416 -2.61 -5.91 -27.07
C LEU A 416 -3.56 -5.36 -26.00
N PRO A 417 -3.35 -5.71 -24.72
CA PRO A 417 -4.12 -5.16 -23.61
C PRO A 417 -3.50 -3.86 -23.11
N PHE A 418 -4.37 -2.91 -22.77
CA PHE A 418 -4.02 -1.62 -22.18
C PHE A 418 -4.84 -1.41 -20.90
N LEU A 419 -4.25 -0.78 -19.90
CA LEU A 419 -4.87 -0.47 -18.62
C LEU A 419 -5.79 0.76 -18.77
N THR A 420 -5.40 1.73 -19.60
CA THR A 420 -6.14 2.99 -19.81
C THR A 420 -6.60 3.16 -21.25
N THR A 421 -7.67 3.92 -21.46
CA THR A 421 -8.14 4.26 -22.82
C THR A 421 -7.14 5.18 -23.52
N ALA A 422 -6.58 6.18 -22.81
CA ALA A 422 -5.61 7.12 -23.38
C ALA A 422 -4.38 6.43 -23.99
N THR A 423 -3.80 5.43 -23.31
CA THR A 423 -2.63 4.69 -23.84
C THR A 423 -2.99 3.79 -25.03
N ALA A 424 -4.17 3.17 -25.01
CA ALA A 424 -4.68 2.40 -26.14
C ALA A 424 -4.90 3.28 -27.38
N GLU A 425 -5.51 4.46 -27.20
CA GLU A 425 -5.76 5.41 -28.28
C GLU A 425 -4.46 6.02 -28.83
N ALA A 426 -3.50 6.34 -27.96
CA ALA A 426 -2.17 6.78 -28.38
C ALA A 426 -1.46 5.71 -29.23
N TYR A 427 -1.58 4.42 -28.86
CA TYR A 427 -1.07 3.32 -29.67
C TYR A 427 -1.76 3.29 -31.04
N VAL A 428 -3.09 3.29 -31.08
CA VAL A 428 -3.87 3.24 -32.33
C VAL A 428 -3.55 4.41 -33.26
N ALA A 429 -3.40 5.62 -32.72
CA ALA A 429 -3.02 6.80 -33.52
C ALA A 429 -1.65 6.65 -34.19
N GLY A 430 -0.73 5.88 -33.59
CA GLY A 430 0.60 5.59 -34.13
C GLY A 430 0.67 4.39 -35.09
N HIS A 431 -0.35 3.53 -35.13
CA HIS A 431 -0.30 2.23 -35.83
C HIS A 431 -1.45 2.10 -36.84
N GLY A 432 -1.14 2.36 -38.12
CA GLY A 432 -2.11 2.28 -39.20
C GLY A 432 -2.72 0.88 -39.36
N GLY A 433 -3.99 0.73 -39.03
CA GLY A 433 -4.72 -0.54 -39.07
C GLY A 433 -5.06 -1.12 -37.69
N ALA A 434 -4.45 -0.59 -36.62
CA ALA A 434 -4.83 -0.93 -35.26
C ALA A 434 -6.23 -0.37 -34.93
N ARG A 435 -7.00 -1.09 -34.11
CA ARG A 435 -8.29 -0.60 -33.59
C ARG A 435 -8.56 -1.12 -32.18
N VAL A 436 -9.21 -0.29 -31.37
CA VAL A 436 -9.79 -0.75 -30.10
C VAL A 436 -10.89 -1.78 -30.39
N ILE A 437 -10.91 -2.86 -29.62
CA ILE A 437 -11.87 -3.96 -29.69
C ILE A 437 -12.40 -4.27 -28.30
N THR A 438 -13.57 -4.90 -28.25
CA THR A 438 -14.13 -5.43 -27.00
C THR A 438 -13.37 -6.67 -26.53
N TYR A 439 -13.50 -7.02 -25.25
CA TYR A 439 -12.94 -8.26 -24.73
C TYR A 439 -13.52 -9.51 -25.42
N ASP A 440 -14.82 -9.51 -25.72
CA ASP A 440 -15.46 -10.61 -26.46
C ASP A 440 -14.90 -10.75 -27.89
N GLU A 441 -14.71 -9.63 -28.61
CA GLU A 441 -14.04 -9.65 -29.91
C GLU A 441 -12.58 -10.16 -29.78
N ALA A 442 -11.88 -9.85 -28.70
CA ALA A 442 -10.52 -10.32 -28.45
C ALA A 442 -10.49 -11.85 -28.24
N LEU A 443 -11.44 -12.38 -27.46
CA LEU A 443 -11.61 -13.83 -27.26
C LEU A 443 -11.96 -14.55 -28.57
N GLU A 444 -12.86 -13.98 -29.38
CA GLU A 444 -13.24 -14.55 -30.68
C GLU A 444 -12.08 -14.57 -31.66
N ARG A 445 -11.27 -13.50 -31.70
CA ARG A 445 -10.07 -13.42 -32.56
C ARG A 445 -8.96 -14.38 -32.16
N ALA A 446 -8.86 -14.72 -30.87
CA ALA A 446 -7.84 -15.64 -30.35
C ALA A 446 -8.24 -17.12 -30.48
N SER A 447 -9.50 -17.41 -30.79
CA SER A 447 -10.06 -18.78 -30.87
C SER A 447 -9.90 -19.37 -32.26
#